data_AF-A0A392U8D8-F1
#
_entry.id   AF-A0A392U8D8-F1
#
_cell.length_a   1.000
_cell.length_b   1.000
_cell.length_c   1.000
_cell.angle_alpha   90.00
_cell.angle_beta   90.00
_cell.angle_gamma   90.00
#
_symmetry.space_group_name_H-M   'P 1'
#
loop_
_entity.id
_entity.type
_entity.pdbx_description
1 polymer ?
#
loop_
_entity_poly.entity_id
_entity_poly.type
_entity_poly.pdbx_seq_one_letter_code
_entity_poly.pdbx_strand_id
1 'polypeptide(L)'
;IGDLIPTPHHIDVFLEGLPSKCASVVSVMESKIDVMDQYEVEVLLCAHELRLEMFKKNVLTDVASLNLTYASPSQPPAASTD
;
A
#
# COMPACT_ATOMS: atom_id res chain seq x y z
N ILE A 1 12.50 -34.04 -24.63
CA ILE A 1 11.09 -33.89 -24.17
C ILE A 1 11.09 -32.87 -23.06
N GLY A 2 10.32 -31.80 -23.26
CA GLY A 2 10.27 -30.60 -22.43
C GLY A 2 10.48 -29.37 -23.29
N ASP A 3 9.42 -28.81 -23.85
CA ASP A 3 9.47 -27.50 -24.48
C ASP A 3 9.79 -26.46 -23.39
N LEU A 4 10.72 -25.55 -23.69
CA LEU A 4 11.04 -24.45 -22.79
C LEU A 4 9.83 -23.50 -22.76
N ILE A 5 9.22 -23.37 -21.57
CA ILE A 5 8.14 -22.41 -21.37
C ILE A 5 8.75 -21.00 -21.51
N PRO A 6 8.15 -20.11 -22.32
CA PRO A 6 8.63 -18.73 -22.44
C PRO A 6 8.55 -17.99 -21.10
N THR A 7 9.53 -17.13 -20.81
CA THR A 7 9.57 -16.30 -19.58
C THR A 7 8.25 -15.56 -19.29
N PRO A 8 7.55 -14.96 -20.26
CA PRO A 8 6.27 -14.31 -20.00
C PRO A 8 5.22 -15.26 -19.40
N HIS A 9 5.15 -16.50 -19.90
CA HIS A 9 4.21 -17.50 -19.37
C HIS A 9 4.56 -17.90 -17.92
N HIS A 10 5.84 -17.91 -17.55
CA HIS A 10 6.22 -18.13 -16.14
C HIS A 10 5.75 -16.99 -15.24
N ILE A 11 5.86 -15.76 -15.72
CA ILE A 11 5.41 -14.57 -15.00
C ILE A 11 3.87 -14.56 -14.90
N ASP A 12 3.13 -14.90 -15.95
CA ASP A 12 1.67 -14.98 -15.93
C ASP A 12 1.15 -15.94 -14.85
N VAL A 13 1.67 -17.17 -14.82
CA VAL A 13 1.30 -18.18 -13.82
C VAL A 13 1.62 -17.70 -12.39
N PHE A 14 2.73 -17.00 -12.23
CA PHE A 14 3.12 -16.43 -10.95
C PHE A 14 2.16 -15.32 -10.51
N LEU A 15 1.76 -14.42 -11.42
CA LEU A 15 0.84 -13.32 -11.14
C LEU A 15 -0.59 -13.80 -10.86
N GLU A 16 -1.05 -14.88 -11.53
CA GLU A 16 -2.35 -15.51 -11.30
C GLU A 16 -2.51 -16.00 -9.83
N GLY A 17 -1.41 -16.43 -9.21
CA GLY A 17 -1.39 -16.90 -7.83
C GLY A 17 -1.50 -15.80 -6.75
N LEU A 18 -1.49 -14.52 -7.13
CA LEU A 18 -1.45 -13.42 -6.18
C LEU A 18 -2.82 -13.09 -5.59
N PRO A 19 -2.88 -12.58 -4.33
CA PRO A 19 -4.13 -12.17 -3.72
C PRO A 19 -4.80 -11.01 -4.48
N SER A 20 -6.14 -10.96 -4.49
CA SER A 20 -6.93 -9.94 -5.21
C SER A 20 -6.61 -8.48 -4.87
N LYS A 21 -6.09 -8.21 -3.65
CA LYS A 21 -5.59 -6.88 -3.26
C LYS A 21 -4.46 -6.36 -4.16
N CYS A 22 -3.77 -7.27 -4.85
CA CYS A 22 -2.69 -6.96 -5.78
C CYS A 22 -3.20 -6.75 -7.23
N ALA A 23 -4.50 -6.88 -7.51
CA ALA A 23 -5.04 -6.85 -8.88
C ALA A 23 -4.61 -5.59 -9.67
N SER A 24 -4.56 -4.43 -9.03
CA SER A 24 -4.08 -3.20 -9.67
C SER A 24 -2.59 -3.25 -10.04
N VAL A 25 -1.77 -3.91 -9.23
CA VAL A 25 -0.32 -4.05 -9.49
C VAL A 25 -0.08 -5.11 -10.54
N VAL A 26 -0.83 -6.23 -10.47
CA VAL A 26 -0.83 -7.31 -11.47
C VAL A 26 -1.17 -6.75 -12.85
N SER A 27 -2.24 -5.97 -12.98
CA SER A 27 -2.63 -5.37 -14.26
C SER A 27 -1.54 -4.47 -14.87
N VAL A 28 -0.80 -3.73 -14.04
CA VAL A 28 0.34 -2.93 -14.50
C VAL A 28 1.50 -3.82 -14.97
N MET A 29 1.78 -4.91 -14.26
CA MET A 29 2.85 -5.86 -14.62
C MET A 29 2.52 -6.61 -15.91
N GLU A 30 1.29 -7.11 -16.06
CA GLU A 30 0.80 -7.76 -17.28
C GLU A 30 0.95 -6.84 -18.50
N SER A 31 0.68 -5.54 -18.34
CA SER A 31 0.83 -4.57 -19.44
C SER A 31 2.28 -4.37 -19.93
N LYS A 32 3.27 -4.82 -19.16
CA LYS A 32 4.71 -4.67 -19.43
C LYS A 32 5.46 -6.00 -19.44
N ILE A 33 4.76 -7.13 -19.40
CA ILE A 33 5.33 -8.46 -19.19
C ILE A 33 6.33 -8.87 -20.28
N ASP A 34 6.12 -8.42 -21.52
CA ASP A 34 6.99 -8.73 -22.65
C ASP A 34 8.41 -8.13 -22.53
N VAL A 35 8.57 -7.10 -21.70
CA VAL A 35 9.85 -6.39 -21.52
C VAL A 35 10.45 -6.59 -20.12
N MET A 36 9.76 -7.31 -19.24
CA MET A 36 10.18 -7.56 -17.87
C MET A 36 10.77 -8.96 -17.73
N ASP A 37 11.80 -9.10 -16.90
CA ASP A 37 12.25 -10.40 -16.45
C ASP A 37 11.59 -10.78 -15.11
N GLN A 38 11.71 -12.06 -14.74
CA GLN A 38 11.11 -12.57 -13.51
C GLN A 38 11.64 -11.85 -12.26
N TYR A 39 12.93 -11.52 -12.23
CA TYR A 39 13.56 -10.87 -11.08
C TYR A 39 13.02 -9.44 -10.90
N GLU A 40 12.82 -8.71 -11.99
CA GLU A 40 12.22 -7.38 -11.98
C GLU A 40 10.80 -7.40 -11.39
N VAL A 41 9.99 -8.39 -11.78
CA VAL A 41 8.63 -8.59 -11.23
C VAL A 41 8.68 -8.84 -9.72
N GLU A 42 9.54 -9.75 -9.25
CA GLU A 42 9.71 -10.07 -7.82
C GLU A 42 10.14 -8.84 -7.01
N VAL A 43 11.11 -8.07 -7.51
CA VAL A 43 11.60 -6.85 -6.86
C VAL A 43 10.51 -5.79 -6.79
N LEU A 44 9.74 -5.58 -7.87
CA LEU A 44 8.65 -4.60 -7.90
C LEU A 44 7.54 -4.96 -6.91
N LEU A 45 7.19 -6.25 -6.78
CA LEU A 45 6.23 -6.72 -5.78
C LEU A 45 6.73 -6.47 -4.36
N CYS A 46 7.98 -6.82 -4.07
CA CYS A 46 8.60 -6.57 -2.76
C CYS A 46 8.62 -5.06 -2.43
N ALA A 47 8.99 -4.22 -3.40
CA ALA A 47 9.01 -2.77 -3.23
C ALA A 47 7.60 -2.18 -3.04
N HIS A 48 6.57 -2.77 -3.65
CA HIS A 48 5.19 -2.38 -3.41
C HIS A 48 4.73 -2.75 -2.00
N GLU A 49 5.00 -3.98 -1.55
CA GLU A 49 4.66 -4.43 -0.20
C GLU A 49 5.32 -3.58 0.88
N LEU A 50 6.63 -3.30 0.74
CA LEU A 50 7.35 -2.45 1.67
C LEU A 50 6.78 -1.03 1.75
N ARG A 51 6.47 -0.40 0.60
CA ARG A 51 5.85 0.93 0.57
C ARG A 51 4.47 0.92 1.22
N LEU A 52 3.69 -0.13 1.00
CA LEU A 52 2.38 -0.28 1.63
C LEU A 52 2.50 -0.43 3.15
N GLU A 53 3.46 -1.20 3.64
CA GLU A 53 3.75 -1.33 5.08
C GLU A 53 4.17 0.01 5.69
N MET A 54 5.11 0.71 5.05
CA MET A 54 5.56 2.03 5.50
C MET A 54 4.42 3.04 5.55
N PHE A 55 3.55 3.05 4.53
CA PHE A 55 2.36 3.90 4.49
C PHE A 55 1.43 3.60 5.66
N LYS A 56 1.11 2.32 5.91
CA LYS A 56 0.24 1.91 7.03
C LYS A 56 0.82 2.31 8.38
N LYS A 57 2.13 2.16 8.59
CA LYS A 57 2.82 2.59 9.81
C LYS A 57 2.73 4.11 10.01
N ASN A 58 2.90 4.87 8.93
CA ASN A 58 2.83 6.33 8.98
C ASN A 58 1.41 6.81 9.28
N VAL A 59 0.40 6.26 8.61
CA VAL A 59 -1.01 6.57 8.89
C VAL A 59 -1.36 6.28 10.35
N LEU A 60 -0.91 5.15 10.91
CA LEU A 60 -1.15 4.83 12.32
C LEU A 60 -0.47 5.84 13.27
N THR A 61 0.75 6.25 12.92
CA THR A 61 1.50 7.25 13.69
C THR A 61 0.82 8.62 13.66
N ASP A 62 0.36 9.04 12.48
CA ASP A 62 -0.33 10.32 12.29
C ASP A 62 -1.65 10.37 13.06
N VAL A 63 -2.45 9.30 13.00
CA VAL A 63 -3.70 9.19 13.77
C VAL A 63 -3.44 9.24 15.28
N ALA A 64 -2.38 8.57 15.77
CA ALA A 64 -2.00 8.63 17.18
C ALA A 64 -1.47 10.01 17.61
N SER A 65 -0.88 10.79 16.69
CA SER A 65 -0.35 12.12 16.95
C SER A 65 -1.43 13.22 17.02
N LEU A 66 -2.64 12.92 16.54
CA LEU A 66 -3.82 13.79 16.55
C LEU A 66 -4.39 13.88 17.99
N ASN A 67 -3.65 14.53 18.90
CA ASN A 67 -4.17 14.96 20.19
C ASN A 67 -5.22 16.05 19.94
N LEU A 68 -6.49 15.65 19.87
CA LEU A 68 -7.62 16.56 19.76
C LEU A 68 -7.76 17.32 21.08
N THR A 69 -7.07 18.44 21.24
CA THR A 69 -7.32 19.37 22.34
C THR A 69 -8.70 19.98 22.11
N TYR A 70 -9.75 19.34 22.64
CA TYR A 70 -11.06 19.97 22.77
C TYR A 70 -10.91 21.08 23.80
N ALA A 71 -10.46 22.25 23.35
CA ALA A 71 -10.52 23.47 24.14
C ALA A 71 -12.01 23.74 24.35
N SER A 72 -12.51 23.36 25.53
CA SER A 72 -13.80 23.83 26.03
C SER A 72 -13.81 25.35 25.88
N PRO A 73 -14.76 25.96 25.16
CA PRO A 73 -14.84 27.42 25.13
C PRO A 73 -15.22 27.87 26.54
N SER A 74 -14.21 28.31 27.28
CA SER A 74 -14.31 28.94 28.59
C SER A 74 -15.40 30.02 28.57
N GLN A 75 -16.51 29.76 29.25
CA GLN A 75 -17.46 30.80 29.62
C GLN A 75 -16.81 31.67 30.71
N PRO A 76 -16.71 32.99 30.56
CA PRO A 76 -16.12 33.86 31.57
C PRO A 76 -17.03 34.04 32.81
N PRO A 77 -16.47 34.37 33.99
CA PRO A 77 -17.22 34.54 35.23
C PRO A 77 -17.90 35.91 35.25
N ALA A 78 -19.24 35.93 35.27
CA ALA A 78 -19.98 37.15 35.59
C ALA A 78 -20.19 37.22 37.12
N ALA A 79 -19.36 38.04 37.77
CA ALA A 79 -19.66 38.55 39.10
C ALA A 79 -20.97 39.36 39.04
N SER A 80 -21.88 39.11 39.97
CA SER A 80 -22.98 40.02 40.26
C SER A 80 -23.01 40.23 41.76
N THR A 81 -22.48 41.37 42.15
CA THR A 81 -22.69 42.06 43.42
C THR A 81 -24.05 42.75 43.36
N ASP A 82 -25.01 42.33 44.18
CA ASP A 82 -25.69 43.13 45.22
C ASP A 82 -26.59 42.21 46.06
#